data_AF-A0A932KI48-F1
#
_entry.id   AF-A0A932KI48-F1
#
_cell.length_a   1.000
_cell.length_b   1.000
_cell.length_c   1.000
_cell.angle_alpha   90.00
_cell.angle_beta   90.00
_cell.angle_gamma   90.00
#
_symmetry.space_group_name_H-M   'P 1'
#
loop_
_entity.id
_entity.type
_entity.pdbx_description
1 polymer ?
#
loop_
_entity_poly.entity_id
_entity_poly.type
_entity_poly.pdbx_seq_one_letter_code
_entity_poly.pdbx_strand_id
1 'polypeptide(L)'
;MYSWRGYTPSPPIREIPNRITLVAHKNDHIIGTITLGFDSSIGLLVDELYKQEIDPIRKQSRKLCEFTKLAVDGGVRSKRVLASLFHIAYIYAHNLHNSTDLFIEVNPRHAKFYEKMLGFKQYGPEKHNQRVNAPAVLLWLDLDYAHQQIQKFGGRLSLTRSEKSLYPYFFSPAEEEGISHRLALSS
;
A
#
# COMPACT_ATOMS: atom_id res chain seq x y z
N MET A 1 -17.25 7.11 4.41
CA MET A 1 -16.20 8.11 4.13
C MET A 1 -15.60 7.92 2.73
N TYR A 2 -16.43 7.92 1.68
CA TYR A 2 -16.11 8.27 0.27
C TYR A 2 -17.35 8.85 -0.45
N SER A 3 -18.44 9.07 0.29
CA SER A 3 -19.74 9.53 -0.22
C SER A 3 -19.63 10.90 -0.89
N TRP A 4 -18.75 11.76 -0.37
CA TRP A 4 -18.51 13.09 -0.97
C TRP A 4 -17.74 13.05 -2.30
N ARG A 5 -17.16 11.90 -2.66
CA ARG A 5 -16.52 11.65 -3.97
C ARG A 5 -17.33 10.71 -4.87
N GLY A 6 -18.58 10.41 -4.50
CA GLY A 6 -19.50 9.58 -5.30
C GLY A 6 -19.30 8.07 -5.18
N TYR A 7 -18.45 7.58 -4.25
CA TYR A 7 -18.30 6.15 -4.02
C TYR A 7 -19.11 5.69 -2.81
N THR A 8 -19.90 4.64 -2.99
CA THR A 8 -20.62 3.96 -1.91
C THR A 8 -19.62 3.16 -1.07
N PRO A 9 -19.64 3.26 0.27
CA PRO A 9 -18.79 2.42 1.11
C PRO A 9 -19.12 0.94 0.86
N SER A 10 -18.08 0.10 0.74
CA SER A 10 -18.25 -1.35 0.70
C SER A 10 -18.97 -1.84 1.98
N PRO A 11 -19.75 -2.93 1.92
CA PRO A 11 -20.42 -3.55 3.08
C PRO A 11 -19.43 -3.90 4.21
N PRO A 12 -19.92 -4.19 5.45
CA PRO A 12 -19.11 -4.27 6.65
C PRO A 12 -17.90 -5.20 6.50
N ILE A 13 -16.85 -4.92 7.29
CA ILE A 13 -15.59 -5.67 7.34
C ILE A 13 -15.95 -7.15 7.54
N ARG A 14 -15.97 -7.91 6.44
CA ARG A 14 -15.87 -9.37 6.55
C ARG A 14 -14.48 -9.63 7.09
N GLU A 15 -14.38 -10.38 8.18
CA GLU A 15 -13.11 -10.95 8.62
C GLU A 15 -12.63 -11.89 7.51
N ILE A 16 -11.80 -11.36 6.62
CA ILE A 16 -11.10 -12.14 5.63
C ILE A 16 -9.77 -12.49 6.30
N PRO A 17 -9.46 -13.78 6.51
CA PRO A 17 -8.16 -14.21 7.02
C PRO A 17 -7.02 -13.57 6.23
N ASN A 18 -5.87 -13.39 6.86
CA ASN A 18 -4.67 -12.83 6.23
C ASN A 18 -4.82 -11.36 5.77
N ARG A 19 -5.59 -10.56 6.52
CA ARG A 19 -5.69 -9.10 6.31
C ARG A 19 -5.40 -8.33 7.59
N ILE A 20 -4.67 -7.22 7.44
CA ILE A 20 -4.33 -6.29 8.54
C ILE A 20 -4.80 -4.91 8.12
N THR A 21 -5.58 -4.22 8.96
CA THR A 21 -5.95 -2.83 8.73
C THR A 21 -5.22 -1.93 9.70
N LEU A 22 -4.44 -1.00 9.17
CA LEU A 22 -3.78 0.05 9.94
C LEU A 22 -4.64 1.31 9.89
N VAL A 23 -4.78 1.97 11.03
CA VAL A 23 -5.52 3.22 11.18
C VAL A 23 -4.62 4.27 11.82
N ALA A 24 -4.50 5.43 11.20
CA ALA A 24 -3.79 6.59 11.74
C ALA A 24 -4.76 7.52 12.46
N HIS A 25 -4.45 7.85 13.72
CA HIS A 25 -5.25 8.72 14.56
C HIS A 25 -4.49 10.01 14.88
N LYS A 26 -5.21 11.12 15.01
CA LYS A 26 -4.72 12.39 15.56
C LYS A 26 -5.81 13.02 16.41
N ASN A 27 -5.54 13.20 17.71
CA ASN A 27 -6.49 13.75 18.69
C ASN A 27 -7.87 13.08 18.57
N ASP A 28 -7.91 11.74 18.64
CA ASP A 28 -9.09 10.89 18.49
C ASP A 28 -9.82 10.92 17.13
N HIS A 29 -9.31 11.68 16.17
CA HIS A 29 -9.82 11.66 14.79
C HIS A 29 -9.01 10.70 13.91
N ILE A 30 -9.72 9.84 13.18
CA ILE A 30 -9.11 9.02 12.14
C ILE A 30 -8.68 9.93 10.98
N ILE A 31 -7.39 9.96 10.73
CA ILE A 31 -6.77 10.77 9.68
C ILE A 31 -6.26 9.94 8.50
N GLY A 32 -6.30 8.61 8.60
CA GLY A 32 -6.05 7.73 7.46
C GLY A 32 -6.15 6.25 7.77
N THR A 33 -6.26 5.44 6.72
CA THR A 33 -6.37 3.98 6.78
C THR A 33 -5.56 3.35 5.65
N ILE A 34 -5.07 2.13 5.87
CA ILE A 34 -4.57 1.24 4.82
C ILE A 34 -4.83 -0.21 5.24
N THR A 35 -5.30 -1.05 4.32
CA THR A 35 -5.53 -2.47 4.58
C THR A 35 -4.59 -3.31 3.73
N LEU A 36 -3.80 -4.14 4.38
CA LEU A 36 -2.93 -5.14 3.78
C LEU A 36 -3.71 -6.44 3.60
N GLY A 37 -3.48 -7.13 2.49
CA GLY A 37 -3.89 -8.52 2.28
C GLY A 37 -2.72 -9.36 1.82
N PHE A 38 -2.57 -10.56 2.38
CA PHE A 38 -1.54 -11.52 1.99
C PHE A 38 -2.14 -12.65 1.16
N ASP A 39 -1.42 -13.04 0.11
CA ASP A 39 -1.89 -14.08 -0.79
C ASP A 39 -1.96 -15.44 -0.07
N SER A 40 -3.01 -16.20 -0.37
CA SER A 40 -3.31 -17.49 0.25
C SER A 40 -4.28 -18.27 -0.63
N SER A 41 -4.78 -19.41 -0.16
CA SER A 41 -5.80 -20.18 -0.90
C SER A 41 -7.09 -19.39 -1.19
N ILE A 42 -7.37 -18.34 -0.40
CA ILE A 42 -8.53 -17.44 -0.58
C ILE A 42 -8.28 -16.42 -1.70
N GLY A 43 -7.01 -16.20 -2.09
CA GLY A 43 -6.61 -15.21 -3.08
C GLY A 43 -6.59 -13.77 -2.55
N LEU A 44 -6.29 -12.84 -3.46
CA LEU A 44 -6.23 -11.40 -3.25
C LEU A 44 -7.48 -10.73 -3.83
N LEU A 45 -7.82 -9.52 -3.36
CA LEU A 45 -8.94 -8.75 -3.92
C LEU A 45 -8.68 -8.37 -5.38
N VAL A 46 -7.41 -8.13 -5.74
CA VAL A 46 -7.01 -7.90 -7.13
C VAL A 46 -7.30 -9.08 -8.06
N ASP A 47 -7.46 -10.32 -7.56
CA ASP A 47 -7.80 -11.48 -8.40
C ASP A 47 -9.15 -11.31 -9.11
N GLU A 48 -10.11 -10.58 -8.52
CA GLU A 48 -11.43 -10.40 -9.12
C GLU A 48 -11.37 -9.78 -10.52
N LEU A 49 -10.40 -8.89 -10.76
CA LEU A 49 -10.20 -8.25 -12.06
C LEU A 49 -8.95 -8.75 -12.76
N TYR A 50 -7.92 -9.13 -12.01
CA TYR A 50 -6.57 -9.31 -12.53
C TYR A 50 -5.92 -10.66 -12.23
N LYS A 51 -6.73 -11.69 -11.92
CA LYS A 51 -6.22 -13.04 -11.66
C LYS A 51 -5.29 -13.55 -12.77
N GLN A 52 -5.67 -13.34 -14.04
CA GLN A 52 -4.90 -13.80 -15.18
C GLN A 52 -3.51 -13.14 -15.26
N GLU A 53 -3.43 -11.87 -14.88
CA GLU A 53 -2.19 -11.10 -14.85
C GLU A 53 -1.28 -11.54 -13.69
N ILE A 54 -1.83 -11.80 -12.50
CA ILE A 54 -1.01 -12.08 -11.29
C ILE A 54 -0.68 -13.56 -11.10
N ASP A 55 -1.46 -14.49 -11.65
CA ASP A 55 -1.21 -15.94 -11.57
C ASP A 55 0.18 -16.35 -12.10
N PRO A 56 0.73 -15.77 -13.18
CA PRO A 56 2.11 -16.01 -13.60
C PRO A 56 3.16 -15.69 -12.52
N ILE A 57 3.02 -14.59 -11.79
CA ILE A 57 3.95 -14.20 -10.70
C ILE A 57 3.79 -15.16 -9.53
N ARG A 58 2.54 -15.48 -9.16
CA ARG A 58 2.21 -16.45 -8.11
C ARG A 58 2.88 -17.81 -8.31
N LYS A 59 3.06 -18.24 -9.57
CA LYS A 59 3.73 -19.51 -9.92
C LYS A 59 5.26 -19.47 -9.81
N GLN A 60 5.88 -18.30 -9.64
CA GLN A 60 7.34 -18.12 -9.61
C GLN A 60 7.96 -18.18 -8.21
N SER A 61 7.31 -18.88 -7.25
CA SER A 61 7.71 -18.90 -5.83
C SER A 61 7.81 -17.51 -5.19
N ARG A 62 7.05 -16.54 -5.72
CA ARG A 62 6.95 -15.17 -5.22
C ARG A 62 5.91 -15.10 -4.10
N LYS A 63 6.07 -14.15 -3.18
CA LYS A 63 5.13 -13.92 -2.08
C LYS A 63 4.37 -12.62 -2.33
N LEU A 64 3.12 -12.75 -2.76
CA LEU A 64 2.31 -11.62 -3.19
C LEU A 64 1.54 -11.04 -2.00
N CYS A 65 1.38 -9.71 -2.01
CA CYS A 65 0.45 -9.01 -1.14
C CYS A 65 -0.26 -7.89 -1.90
N GLU A 66 -1.30 -7.34 -1.30
CA GLU A 66 -2.00 -6.18 -1.83
C GLU A 66 -2.22 -5.12 -0.75
N PHE A 67 -2.20 -3.85 -1.15
CA PHE A 67 -2.72 -2.77 -0.32
C PHE A 67 -4.04 -2.25 -0.89
N THR A 68 -5.03 -2.11 -0.02
CA THR A 68 -6.39 -1.70 -0.35
C THR A 68 -6.86 -0.66 0.66
N LYS A 69 -8.01 -0.01 0.37
CA LYS A 69 -8.69 0.93 1.29
C LYS A 69 -7.77 2.03 1.84
N LEU A 70 -6.83 2.49 1.02
CA LEU A 70 -5.96 3.60 1.36
C LEU A 70 -6.76 4.91 1.33
N ALA A 71 -6.85 5.55 2.49
CA ALA A 71 -7.46 6.86 2.65
C ALA A 71 -6.59 7.71 3.56
N VAL A 72 -6.45 9.01 3.26
CA VAL A 72 -5.81 10.00 4.13
C VAL A 72 -6.63 11.28 4.06
N ASP A 73 -6.87 11.91 5.19
CA ASP A 73 -7.52 13.22 5.27
C ASP A 73 -6.63 14.28 4.60
N GLY A 74 -7.20 15.01 3.63
CA GLY A 74 -6.50 16.05 2.87
C GLY A 74 -6.14 17.30 3.69
N GLY A 75 -6.80 17.53 4.84
CA GLY A 75 -6.58 18.70 5.70
C GLY A 75 -5.32 18.64 6.56
N VAL A 76 -4.68 17.48 6.71
CA VAL A 76 -3.53 17.27 7.62
C VAL A 76 -2.32 16.83 6.83
N ARG A 77 -1.17 17.55 6.92
CA ARG A 77 0.20 17.18 6.45
C ARG A 77 0.29 15.86 5.66
N SER A 78 -0.39 15.82 4.51
CA SER A 78 -0.92 14.57 3.96
C SER A 78 0.18 13.60 3.52
N LYS A 79 1.29 14.14 3.05
CA LYS A 79 2.47 13.35 2.65
C LYS A 79 3.14 12.61 3.80
N ARG A 80 3.24 13.22 4.99
CA ARG A 80 3.87 12.54 6.15
C ARG A 80 3.00 11.41 6.64
N VAL A 81 1.70 11.66 6.81
CA VAL A 81 0.74 10.63 7.23
C VAL A 81 0.70 9.48 6.21
N LEU A 82 0.59 9.83 4.93
CA LEU A 82 0.60 8.85 3.84
C LEU A 82 1.89 8.04 3.81
N ALA A 83 3.05 8.70 3.92
CA ALA A 83 4.35 8.04 3.96
C ALA A 83 4.47 7.09 5.17
N SER A 84 4.05 7.54 6.36
CA SER A 84 4.09 6.70 7.56
C SER A 84 3.16 5.48 7.43
N LEU A 85 1.92 5.66 6.95
CA LEU A 85 1.00 4.54 6.71
C LEU A 85 1.57 3.53 5.71
N PHE A 86 2.10 4.02 4.59
CA PHE A 86 2.75 3.16 3.60
C PHE A 86 3.98 2.45 4.17
N HIS A 87 4.81 3.14 4.95
CA HIS A 87 6.03 2.53 5.47
C HIS A 87 5.74 1.47 6.52
N ILE A 88 4.77 1.70 7.42
CA ILE A 88 4.35 0.67 8.38
C ILE A 88 3.75 -0.53 7.63
N ALA A 89 2.94 -0.29 6.60
CA ALA A 89 2.40 -1.36 5.78
C ALA A 89 3.51 -2.13 5.04
N TYR A 90 4.54 -1.43 4.54
CA TYR A 90 5.73 -2.04 3.95
C TYR A 90 6.47 -2.93 4.97
N ILE A 91 6.66 -2.49 6.22
CA ILE A 91 7.32 -3.28 7.27
C ILE A 91 6.56 -4.59 7.51
N TYR A 92 5.23 -4.54 7.59
CA TYR A 92 4.42 -5.76 7.67
C TYR A 92 4.60 -6.65 6.45
N ALA A 93 4.51 -6.08 5.25
CA ALA A 93 4.61 -6.84 4.02
C ALA A 93 5.98 -7.52 3.86
N HIS A 94 7.03 -6.71 3.83
CA HIS A 94 8.37 -7.13 3.49
C HIS A 94 9.10 -7.75 4.69
N ASN A 95 9.20 -7.04 5.82
CA ASN A 95 10.06 -7.48 6.92
C ASN A 95 9.44 -8.62 7.74
N LEU A 96 8.13 -8.60 7.95
CA LEU A 96 7.44 -9.59 8.80
C LEU A 96 6.90 -10.78 7.98
N HIS A 97 6.31 -10.54 6.81
CA HIS A 97 5.70 -11.60 6.00
C HIS A 97 6.55 -12.06 4.80
N ASN A 98 7.71 -11.43 4.58
CA ASN A 98 8.61 -11.73 3.46
C ASN A 98 7.93 -11.62 2.09
N SER A 99 6.92 -10.74 1.95
CA SER A 99 6.32 -10.44 0.66
C SER A 99 7.37 -9.84 -0.26
N THR A 100 7.34 -10.25 -1.52
CA THR A 100 8.25 -9.79 -2.58
C THR A 100 7.55 -8.84 -3.54
N ASP A 101 6.25 -9.03 -3.74
CA ASP A 101 5.48 -8.34 -4.77
C ASP A 101 4.24 -7.70 -4.17
N LEU A 102 4.16 -6.37 -4.25
CA LEU A 102 3.00 -5.61 -3.79
C LEU A 102 2.14 -5.17 -4.97
N PHE A 103 0.86 -5.48 -4.92
CA PHE A 103 -0.14 -5.00 -5.88
C PHE A 103 -1.08 -3.96 -5.27
N ILE A 104 -1.47 -2.99 -6.09
CA ILE A 104 -2.59 -2.09 -5.79
C ILE A 104 -3.48 -1.95 -7.01
N GLU A 105 -4.78 -1.89 -6.75
CA GLU A 105 -5.77 -1.52 -7.76
C GLU A 105 -6.15 -0.05 -7.53
N VAL A 106 -5.98 0.77 -8.56
CA VAL A 106 -6.26 2.21 -8.45
C VAL A 106 -7.05 2.69 -9.65
N ASN A 107 -7.81 3.77 -9.46
CA ASN A 107 -8.38 4.47 -10.61
C ASN A 107 -7.25 5.07 -11.47
N PRO A 108 -7.31 4.99 -12.82
CA PRO A 108 -6.26 5.47 -13.72
C PRO A 108 -5.80 6.90 -13.43
N ARG A 109 -6.70 7.78 -12.97
CA ARG A 109 -6.37 9.17 -12.61
C ARG A 109 -5.34 9.30 -11.48
N HIS A 110 -5.15 8.24 -10.68
CA HIS A 110 -4.20 8.18 -9.57
C HIS A 110 -2.92 7.40 -9.89
N ALA A 111 -2.84 6.72 -11.04
CA ALA A 111 -1.70 5.85 -11.35
C ALA A 111 -0.36 6.60 -11.32
N LYS A 112 -0.28 7.73 -12.05
CA LYS A 112 0.91 8.59 -12.11
C LYS A 112 1.41 9.06 -10.74
N PHE A 113 0.51 9.20 -9.76
CA PHE A 113 0.91 9.53 -8.40
C PHE A 113 1.72 8.39 -7.78
N TYR A 114 1.22 7.16 -7.81
CA TYR A 114 1.91 6.01 -7.23
C TYR A 114 3.20 5.66 -7.98
N GLU A 115 3.19 5.77 -9.31
CA GLU A 115 4.40 5.59 -10.13
C GLU A 115 5.49 6.58 -9.75
N LYS A 116 5.16 7.88 -9.69
CA LYS A 116 6.14 8.93 -9.37
C LYS A 116 6.59 8.90 -7.91
N MET A 117 5.65 8.68 -7.00
CA MET A 117 5.90 8.88 -5.57
C MET A 117 6.49 7.67 -4.88
N LEU A 118 6.26 6.46 -5.41
CA LEU A 118 6.62 5.19 -4.79
C LEU A 118 7.25 4.19 -5.78
N GLY A 119 7.38 4.55 -7.07
CA GLY A 119 8.03 3.69 -8.07
C GLY A 119 7.20 2.49 -8.51
N PHE A 120 5.88 2.51 -8.28
CA PHE A 120 4.98 1.52 -8.86
C PHE A 120 5.09 1.52 -10.39
N LYS A 121 4.80 0.38 -11.01
CA LYS A 121 4.68 0.22 -12.46
C LYS A 121 3.30 -0.30 -12.78
N GLN A 122 2.70 0.18 -13.87
CA GLN A 122 1.48 -0.44 -14.38
C GLN A 122 1.78 -1.87 -14.84
N TYR A 123 0.99 -2.81 -14.35
CA TYR A 123 1.17 -4.25 -14.59
C TYR A 123 -0.02 -4.87 -15.33
N GLY A 124 -1.24 -4.39 -15.06
CA GLY A 124 -2.45 -4.82 -15.76
C GLY A 124 -3.07 -3.72 -16.62
N PRO A 125 -3.90 -4.09 -17.60
CA PRO A 125 -4.62 -3.14 -18.43
C PRO A 125 -5.69 -2.39 -17.62
N GLU A 126 -6.25 -1.35 -18.22
CA GLU A 126 -7.46 -0.73 -17.67
C GLU A 126 -8.64 -1.70 -17.78
N LYS A 127 -9.36 -1.91 -16.68
CA LYS A 127 -10.58 -2.72 -16.59
C LYS A 127 -11.66 -1.96 -15.83
N HIS A 128 -12.93 -2.28 -16.08
CA HIS A 128 -14.03 -1.71 -15.30
C HIS A 128 -14.21 -2.48 -14.00
N ASN A 129 -14.06 -1.81 -12.86
CA ASN A 129 -14.32 -2.41 -11.56
C ASN A 129 -15.79 -2.23 -11.16
N GLN A 130 -16.54 -3.33 -11.10
CA GLN A 130 -17.94 -3.35 -10.67
C GLN A 130 -18.14 -2.98 -9.19
N ARG A 131 -17.19 -3.30 -8.29
CA ARG A 131 -17.30 -3.01 -6.84
C ARG A 131 -17.44 -1.52 -6.55
N VAL A 132 -16.81 -0.68 -7.37
CA VAL A 132 -16.79 0.78 -7.20
C VAL A 132 -17.37 1.52 -8.42
N ASN A 133 -17.87 0.76 -9.40
CA ASN A 133 -18.40 1.23 -10.67
C ASN A 133 -17.52 2.30 -11.36
N ALA A 134 -16.24 2.00 -11.54
CA ALA A 134 -15.26 2.93 -12.10
C ALA A 134 -14.11 2.19 -12.81
N PRO A 135 -13.36 2.84 -13.72
CA PRO A 135 -12.17 2.25 -14.30
C PRO A 135 -11.09 2.05 -13.23
N ALA A 136 -10.34 0.98 -13.39
CA ALA A 136 -9.24 0.55 -12.55
C ALA A 136 -8.05 0.11 -13.41
N VAL A 137 -6.83 0.29 -12.90
CA VAL A 137 -5.59 -0.30 -13.41
C VAL A 137 -4.88 -1.01 -12.27
N LEU A 138 -4.22 -2.12 -12.59
CA LEU A 138 -3.37 -2.83 -11.65
C LEU A 138 -1.96 -2.25 -11.70
N LEU A 139 -1.45 -1.83 -10.53
CA LEU A 139 -0.06 -1.45 -10.36
C LEU A 139 0.67 -2.46 -9.49
N TRP A 140 1.97 -2.59 -9.74
CA TRP A 140 2.88 -3.48 -9.06
C TRP A 140 4.10 -2.72 -8.54
N LEU A 141 4.58 -3.10 -7.36
CA LEU A 141 5.82 -2.63 -6.77
C LEU A 141 6.65 -3.83 -6.33
N ASP A 142 7.89 -3.87 -6.82
CA ASP A 142 8.94 -4.73 -6.30
C ASP A 142 9.37 -4.23 -4.91
N LEU A 143 9.20 -5.07 -3.89
CA LEU A 143 9.51 -4.68 -2.52
C LEU A 143 11.01 -4.59 -2.24
N ASP A 144 11.87 -5.24 -3.04
CA ASP A 144 13.33 -5.05 -2.97
C ASP A 144 13.73 -3.67 -3.53
N TYR A 145 13.05 -3.21 -4.58
CA TYR A 145 13.23 -1.82 -5.06
C TYR A 145 12.83 -0.83 -3.96
N ALA A 146 11.68 -1.05 -3.32
CA ALA A 146 11.24 -0.19 -2.22
C ALA A 146 12.26 -0.20 -1.06
N HIS A 147 12.77 -1.37 -0.69
CA HIS A 147 13.85 -1.50 0.30
C HIS A 147 15.05 -0.61 -0.03
N GLN A 148 15.55 -0.67 -1.26
CA GLN A 148 16.69 0.13 -1.71
C GLN A 148 16.41 1.64 -1.62
N GLN A 149 15.20 2.08 -1.98
CA GLN A 149 14.83 3.49 -1.86
C GLN A 149 14.75 3.93 -0.39
N ILE A 150 14.25 3.08 0.49
CA ILE A 150 14.17 3.35 1.93
C ILE A 150 15.57 3.45 2.54
N GLN A 151 16.48 2.53 2.23
CA GLN A 151 17.88 2.61 2.66
C GLN A 151 18.56 3.91 2.20
N LYS A 152 18.25 4.36 0.98
CA LYS A 152 18.83 5.56 0.39
C LYS A 152 18.27 6.86 0.97
N PHE A 153 16.96 6.92 1.24
CA PHE A 153 16.25 8.18 1.51
C PHE A 153 15.52 8.23 2.85
N GLY A 154 15.21 7.10 3.48
CA GLY A 154 14.45 7.02 4.73
C GLY A 154 15.02 7.91 5.83
N GLY A 155 14.16 8.69 6.47
CA GLY A 155 14.48 9.65 7.53
C GLY A 155 15.18 10.92 7.06
N ARG A 156 15.54 11.04 5.77
CA ARG A 156 16.32 12.17 5.24
C ARG A 156 15.43 13.30 4.75
N LEU A 157 14.68 13.92 5.66
CA LEU A 157 13.73 15.00 5.34
C LEU A 157 14.36 16.22 4.62
N SER A 158 15.67 16.45 4.80
CA SER A 158 16.40 17.50 4.06
C SER A 158 16.38 17.29 2.54
N LEU A 159 16.28 16.04 2.08
CA LEU A 159 16.25 15.67 0.66
C LEU A 159 14.89 15.93 -0.01
N THR A 160 13.83 16.24 0.75
CA THR A 160 12.47 16.49 0.19
C THR A 160 12.40 17.65 -0.81
N ARG A 161 13.43 18.51 -0.85
CA ARG A 161 13.55 19.59 -1.83
C ARG A 161 13.95 19.07 -3.21
N SER A 162 14.90 18.14 -3.27
CA SER A 162 15.45 17.58 -4.51
C SER A 162 14.80 16.26 -4.92
N GLU A 163 14.51 15.40 -3.94
CA GLU A 163 13.84 14.11 -4.13
C GLU A 163 12.32 14.31 -4.03
N LYS A 164 11.60 13.93 -5.10
CA LYS A 164 10.16 14.19 -5.25
C LYS A 164 9.27 13.00 -4.90
N SER A 165 9.84 11.89 -4.43
CA SER A 165 9.12 10.72 -3.91
C SER A 165 8.65 10.87 -2.44
N LEU A 166 7.97 9.83 -1.92
CA LEU A 166 7.61 9.74 -0.50
C LEU A 166 8.74 9.21 0.37
N TYR A 167 9.76 8.55 -0.19
CA TYR A 167 10.80 7.87 0.58
C TYR A 167 11.58 8.78 1.56
N PRO A 168 11.86 10.07 1.28
CA PRO A 168 12.46 10.96 2.29
C PRO A 168 11.61 11.17 3.55
N TYR A 169 10.29 10.94 3.46
CA TYR A 169 9.34 11.04 4.58
C TYR A 169 9.16 9.72 5.33
N PHE A 170 9.72 8.62 4.83
CA PHE A 170 9.70 7.34 5.53
C PHE A 170 10.61 7.42 6.76
N PHE A 171 10.41 6.53 7.72
CA PHE A 171 11.35 6.29 8.82
C PHE A 171 12.78 6.00 8.30
N SER A 172 13.78 6.36 9.08
CA SER A 172 15.17 5.94 8.85
C SER A 172 15.33 4.43 9.02
N PRO A 173 16.38 3.81 8.45
CA PRO A 173 16.64 2.39 8.62
C PRO A 173 16.68 1.91 10.09
N ALA A 174 17.26 2.71 10.99
CA ALA A 174 17.31 2.38 12.42
C ALA A 174 15.91 2.44 13.08
N GLU A 175 15.08 3.41 12.70
CA GLU A 175 13.69 3.48 13.17
C GLU A 175 12.85 2.32 12.60
N GLU A 176 13.04 1.97 11.33
CA GLU A 176 12.39 0.84 10.67
C GLU A 176 12.68 -0.47 11.39
N GLU A 177 13.95 -0.73 11.73
CA GLU A 177 14.37 -1.91 12.49
C GLU A 177 13.69 -1.95 13.88
N GLY A 178 13.73 -0.83 14.61
CA GLY A 178 13.09 -0.74 15.92
C GLY A 178 11.57 -0.90 15.87
N ILE A 179 10.91 -0.38 14.83
CA ILE A 179 9.47 -0.59 14.58
C ILE A 179 9.20 -2.06 14.27
N SER A 180 9.98 -2.66 13.36
CA SER A 180 9.84 -4.06 12.95
C SER A 180 9.91 -4.99 14.16
N HIS A 181 10.88 -4.80 15.05
CA HIS A 181 11.02 -5.59 16.27
C HIS A 181 9.79 -5.46 17.19
N ARG A 182 9.26 -4.24 17.41
CA ARG A 182 8.07 -4.05 18.24
C ARG A 182 6.83 -4.69 17.64
N LEU A 183 6.67 -4.61 16.32
CA LEU A 183 5.53 -5.22 15.63
C LEU A 183 5.61 -6.75 15.68
N ALA A 184 6.80 -7.33 15.54
CA ALA A 184 7.03 -8.77 15.67
C ALA A 184 6.65 -9.32 17.05
N LEU A 185 6.85 -8.54 18.11
CA LEU A 185 6.47 -8.92 19.48
C LEU A 185 4.95 -8.82 19.76
N SER A 186 4.21 -8.11 18.91
CA SER A 186 2.77 -7.90 19.04
C SER A 186 1.90 -8.75 18.11
N SER A 187 2.54 -9.60 17.28
CA SER A 187 1.91 -10.48 16.29
C SER A 187 1.84 -11.91 16.80
#